data_AF-A0A376WQ73-F1
#
_entry.id   AF-A0A376WQ73-F1
#
_cell.length_a   1.000
_cell.length_b   1.000
_cell.length_c   1.000
_cell.angle_alpha   90.00
_cell.angle_beta   90.00
_cell.angle_gamma   90.00
#
_symmetry.space_group_name_H-M   'P 1'
#
loop_
_entity.id
_entity.type
_entity.pdbx_description
1 polymer ?
#
loop_
_entity_poly.entity_id
_entity_poly.type
_entity_poly.pdbx_seq_one_letter_code
_entity_poly.pdbx_strand_id
1 'polypeptide(L)' 'MNYIYSATTNSFYPLEMKEDYTQADSWPDDAIEVDEQVYIEFSGLPPKGKIRIAGENGFPAWSEIPPPNT' A
#
# COMPACT_ATOMS: atom_id res chain seq x y z
N MET A 1 0.48 -12.45 9.18
CA MET A 1 1.21 -12.55 7.90
C MET A 1 2.11 -11.34 7.71
N ASN A 2 3.20 -11.45 6.92
CA ASN A 2 3.96 -10.29 6.48
C ASN A 2 3.48 -9.86 5.10
N TYR A 3 3.17 -8.59 4.94
CA TYR A 3 2.77 -8.00 3.66
C TYR A 3 3.85 -7.04 3.20
N ILE A 4 3.90 -6.82 1.90
CA ILE A 4 4.72 -5.79 1.29
C ILE A 4 3.78 -4.72 0.76
N TYR A 5 4.12 -3.46 0.98
CA TYR A 5 3.45 -2.33 0.36
C TYR A 5 4.40 -1.70 -0.66
N SER A 6 3.86 -1.35 -1.83
CA SER A 6 4.55 -0.57 -2.83
C SER A 6 3.95 0.82 -2.91
N ALA A 7 4.78 1.81 -2.64
CA ALA A 7 4.43 3.22 -2.80
C ALA A 7 4.07 3.54 -4.27
N THR A 8 4.83 2.97 -5.20
CA THR A 8 4.71 3.22 -6.64
C THR A 8 3.38 2.75 -7.22
N THR A 9 2.92 1.56 -6.84
CA THR A 9 1.62 1.03 -7.29
C THR A 9 0.48 1.27 -6.29
N ASN A 10 0.79 1.92 -5.17
CA ASN A 10 -0.09 2.10 -4.01
C ASN A 10 -0.80 0.79 -3.61
N SER A 11 -0.10 -0.34 -3.70
CA SER A 11 -0.72 -1.67 -3.58
C SER A 11 0.02 -2.56 -2.61
N PHE A 12 -0.72 -3.50 -2.01
CA PHE A 12 -0.17 -4.49 -1.11
C PHE A 12 0.02 -5.83 -1.83
N TYR A 13 1.12 -6.48 -1.52
CA TYR A 13 1.55 -7.75 -2.08
C TYR A 13 1.87 -8.71 -0.92
N PRO A 14 1.31 -9.92 -0.91
CA PRO A 14 1.67 -10.91 0.10
C PRO A 14 3.12 -11.36 -0.11
N LEU A 15 3.91 -11.41 0.98
CA LEU A 15 5.31 -11.86 0.92
C LEU A 15 5.42 -13.29 0.36
N GLU A 16 4.40 -14.12 0.59
CA GLU A 16 4.31 -15.49 0.07
C GLU A 16 4.35 -15.57 -1.46
N MET A 17 3.90 -14.52 -2.16
CA MET A 17 3.94 -14.45 -3.63
C MET A 17 5.14 -13.68 -4.16
N LYS A 18 6.05 -13.23 -3.28
CA LYS A 18 7.25 -12.46 -3.68
C LYS A 18 8.07 -13.18 -4.72
N GLU A 19 8.27 -14.49 -4.55
CA GLU A 19 9.07 -15.30 -5.47
C GLU A 19 8.46 -15.30 -6.87
N ASP A 20 7.15 -15.53 -6.99
CA ASP A 20 6.40 -15.52 -8.26
C ASP A 20 6.48 -14.16 -8.96
N TYR A 21 6.23 -13.07 -8.23
CA TYR A 21 6.34 -11.71 -8.78
C TYR A 21 7.77 -11.33 -9.20
N THR A 22 8.78 -11.78 -8.44
CA THR A 22 10.19 -11.54 -8.77
C THR A 22 10.57 -12.31 -10.04
N GLN A 23 10.10 -13.55 -10.20
CA GLN A 23 10.29 -14.33 -11.42
C GLN A 23 9.58 -13.71 -12.63
N ALA A 24 8.44 -13.06 -12.40
CA ALA A 24 7.68 -12.34 -13.42
C ALA A 24 8.18 -10.91 -13.70
N ASP A 25 9.30 -10.48 -13.11
CA ASP A 25 9.84 -9.11 -13.19
C ASP A 25 8.80 -8.02 -12.84
N SER A 26 7.81 -8.40 -12.03
CA SER A 26 6.68 -7.55 -11.61
C SER A 26 6.81 -7.10 -10.16
N TRP A 27 7.90 -7.46 -9.49
CA TRP A 27 8.17 -7.06 -8.11
C TRP A 27 8.59 -5.58 -8.05
N PRO A 28 7.94 -4.76 -7.21
CA PRO A 28 8.29 -3.35 -7.10
C PRO A 28 9.63 -3.16 -6.38
N ASP A 29 10.43 -2.19 -6.84
CA ASP A 29 11.70 -1.83 -6.19
C ASP A 29 11.47 -1.14 -4.83
N ASP A 30 10.41 -0.31 -4.74
CA ASP A 30 9.91 0.33 -3.50
C ASP A 30 9.09 -0.62 -2.61
N ALA A 31 9.40 -1.92 -2.63
CA ALA A 31 8.76 -2.93 -1.80
C ALA A 31 9.14 -2.77 -0.32
N ILE A 32 8.21 -2.30 0.51
CA ILE A 32 8.41 -2.11 1.96
C ILE A 32 7.62 -3.14 2.75
N GLU A 33 8.28 -3.78 3.71
CA GLU A 33 7.61 -4.73 4.61
C GLU A 33 6.72 -4.00 5.61
N VAL A 34 5.46 -4.43 5.66
CA VAL A 34 4.41 -3.88 6.53
C VAL A 34 3.76 -5.02 7.30
N ASP A 35 3.34 -4.69 8.52
CA ASP A 35 2.62 -5.62 9.37
C ASP A 35 1.21 -5.88 8.83
N GLU A 36 0.64 -7.04 9.16
CA GLU A 36 -0.74 -7.38 8.81
C GLU A 36 -1.74 -6.35 9.32
N GLN A 37 -1.50 -5.75 10.50
CA GLN A 37 -2.36 -4.70 11.03
C GLN A 37 -2.42 -3.49 10.09
N VAL A 38 -1.28 -3.10 9.51
CA VAL A 38 -1.20 -2.03 8.52
C VAL A 38 -1.94 -2.45 7.25
N TYR A 39 -1.71 -3.66 6.76
CA TYR A 39 -2.47 -4.17 5.61
C TYR A 39 -3.98 -4.13 5.85
N ILE A 40 -4.48 -4.60 7.00
CA ILE A 40 -5.92 -4.60 7.31
C ILE A 40 -6.47 -3.17 7.39
N GLU A 41 -5.74 -2.27 8.06
CA GLU A 41 -6.16 -0.88 8.21
C GLU A 41 -6.26 -0.18 6.85
N PHE A 42 -5.27 -0.37 5.96
CA PHE A 42 -5.14 0.36 4.71
C PHE A 42 -5.72 -0.36 3.48
N SER A 43 -5.89 -1.68 3.49
CA SER A 43 -6.62 -2.43 2.46
C SER A 43 -8.12 -2.50 2.74
N GLY A 44 -8.52 -2.24 3.98
CA GLY A 44 -9.91 -2.22 4.43
C GLY A 44 -10.66 -0.95 4.05
N LEU A 45 -11.65 -0.60 4.87
CA LEU A 45 -12.55 0.51 4.58
C LEU A 45 -11.85 1.85 4.86
N PRO A 46 -11.68 2.73 3.86
CA PRO A 46 -11.03 4.01 4.07
C PRO A 46 -11.83 4.89 5.04
N PRO A 47 -11.16 5.67 5.90
CA PRO A 47 -11.83 6.64 6.76
C PRO A 47 -12.64 7.64 5.94
N LYS A 48 -13.76 8.12 6.49
CA LYS A 48 -14.64 9.07 5.80
C LYS A 48 -13.85 10.33 5.41
N GLY A 49 -13.83 10.64 4.11
CA GLY A 49 -13.13 11.81 3.59
C GLY A 49 -11.62 11.63 3.47
N LYS A 50 -11.10 10.40 3.56
CA LYS A 50 -9.68 10.10 3.35
C LYS A 50 -9.46 9.12 2.21
N ILE A 51 -8.33 9.25 1.53
CA ILE A 51 -7.84 8.31 0.52
C ILE A 51 -6.49 7.75 0.95
N ARG A 52 -6.23 6.50 0.57
CA ARG A 52 -4.92 5.90 0.78
C ARG A 52 -3.96 6.51 -0.22
N ILE A 53 -2.84 7.00 0.27
CA ILE A 53 -1.73 7.51 -0.51
C ILE A 53 -0.45 6.79 -0.09
N ALA A 54 0.57 6.88 -0.94
CA ALA A 54 1.92 6.52 -0.53
C ALA A 54 2.50 7.71 0.24
N GLY A 55 2.86 7.49 1.51
CA GLY A 55 3.57 8.47 2.31
C GLY A 55 5.00 8.67 1.80
N GLU A 56 5.63 9.77 2.19
CA GLU A 56 7.03 10.08 1.83
C GLU A 56 8.04 9.07 2.39
N ASN A 57 7.65 8.33 3.44
CA ASN A 57 8.41 7.21 4.00
C ASN A 57 8.22 5.89 3.23
N GLY A 58 7.44 5.91 2.14
CA GLY A 58 7.10 4.73 1.34
C GLY A 58 6.03 3.83 1.97
N PHE A 59 5.50 4.17 3.15
CA PHE A 59 4.41 3.43 3.81
C PHE A 59 3.04 3.94 3.35
N PRO A 60 1.98 3.13 3.48
CA PRO A 60 0.63 3.61 3.22
C PRO A 60 0.25 4.68 4.26
N ALA A 61 -0.35 5.77 3.79
CA ALA A 61 -0.81 6.86 4.63
C ALA A 61 -2.21 7.31 4.21
N TRP A 62 -2.99 7.82 5.15
CA TRP A 62 -4.31 8.38 4.86
C TRP A 62 -4.17 9.87 4.60
N SER A 63 -4.47 10.30 3.38
CA SER A 63 -4.55 11.72 3.03
C SER A 63 -6.00 12.19 3.00
N GLU A 64 -6.22 13.48 3.24
CA GLU A 64 -7.54 14.09 3.11
C GLU A 64 -7.93 14.18 1.63
N ILE A 65 -9.18 13.83 1.31
CA ILE A 65 -9.74 14.04 -0.02
C ILE A 65 -9.93 15.55 -0.16
N PRO A 66 -9.28 16.21 -1.15
CA PRO A 66 -9.50 17.63 -1.36
C PRO A 66 -11.01 17.88 -1.57
N PRO A 67 -11.57 18.94 -0.99
CA PRO A 67 -12.98 19.24 -1.17
C PRO A 67 -13.28 19.38 -2.67
N PRO A 68 -14.44 18.90 -3.15
CA PRO A 68 -14.82 19.14 -4.53
C PRO A 68 -14.89 20.65 -4.75
N ASN A 69 -14.05 21.18 -5.64
CA ASN A 69 -14.16 22.57 -6.08
C ASN A 69 -15.57 22.78 -6.64
N THR A 70 -16.32 23.69 -6.01
CA THR A 70 -17.64 24.13 -6.46
C THR A 70 -17.50 25.26 -7.46
#